data_AF-A0A6A6TQK3-F1
#
_entry.id   AF-A0A6A6TQK3-F1
#
_cell.length_a   1.000
_cell.length_b   1.000
_cell.length_c   1.000
_cell.angle_alpha   90.00
_cell.angle_beta   90.00
_cell.angle_gamma   90.00
#
_symmetry.space_group_name_H-M   'P 1'
#
loop_
_entity.id
_entity.type
_entity.pdbx_description
1 polymer ?
#
loop_
_entity_poly.entity_id
_entity_poly.type
_entity_poly.pdbx_seq_one_letter_code
_entity_poly.pdbx_strand_id
1 'polypeptide(L)'
;MPSVFQNYNTFLKIAVIFLGLTCLFGFLWSPSFGHMTNMESLDSSFTIEVDGKPIARPANDAEDRTPAKTGTEAAIFKLQDGRLLSGDWALSRNVTENRAFLPKPVLWFKLEEDTETRMKPVSAEQEGDSLKLKFAKAPLIADEEGNVLADLQGNDQSKVLVQQQ
;
A
#
# COMPACT_ATOMS: atom_id res chain seq x y z
N MET A 1 35.63 4.22 -73.17
CA MET A 1 35.38 2.86 -73.71
C MET A 1 36.61 2.42 -74.49
N PRO A 2 37.08 1.16 -74.37
CA PRO A 2 36.70 0.12 -73.39
C PRO A 2 37.14 0.55 -71.96
N SER A 3 37.42 -0.27 -70.93
CA SER A 3 37.51 -1.72 -70.73
C SER A 3 37.12 -2.10 -69.28
N VAL A 4 37.34 -3.35 -68.84
CA VAL A 4 36.37 -4.45 -68.96
C VAL A 4 36.70 -5.54 -67.91
N PHE A 5 35.76 -5.81 -67.00
CA PHE A 5 35.53 -7.07 -66.23
C PHE A 5 36.66 -7.61 -65.32
N GLN A 6 36.45 -8.37 -64.23
CA GLN A 6 35.38 -8.70 -63.27
C GLN A 6 35.91 -9.94 -62.47
N ASN A 7 35.20 -10.35 -61.41
CA ASN A 7 35.50 -11.47 -60.48
C ASN A 7 36.43 -11.11 -59.31
N TYR A 8 36.12 -11.34 -58.02
CA TYR A 8 35.15 -12.13 -57.24
C TYR A 8 35.87 -13.18 -56.37
N ASN A 9 35.65 -13.09 -55.06
CA ASN A 9 35.61 -14.18 -54.07
C ASN A 9 36.67 -15.31 -54.13
N THR A 10 37.76 -15.14 -53.38
CA THR A 10 38.40 -16.29 -52.68
C THR A 10 38.81 -15.94 -51.25
N PHE A 11 37.95 -16.34 -50.31
CA PHE A 11 38.25 -16.85 -48.96
C PHE A 11 39.55 -16.46 -48.22
N LEU A 12 39.32 -15.82 -47.06
CA LEU A 12 39.73 -16.30 -45.73
C LEU A 12 41.22 -16.22 -45.32
N LYS A 13 41.46 -15.77 -44.07
CA LYS A 13 42.73 -15.62 -43.31
C LYS A 13 43.45 -14.28 -43.57
N ILE A 14 43.99 -13.57 -42.56
CA ILE A 14 43.98 -13.79 -41.10
C ILE A 14 43.99 -12.43 -40.36
N ALA A 15 43.41 -12.40 -39.15
CA ALA A 15 43.45 -11.41 -38.08
C ALA A 15 44.00 -9.97 -38.33
N VAL A 16 43.14 -8.97 -38.08
CA VAL A 16 43.48 -7.78 -37.28
C VAL A 16 42.45 -7.64 -36.17
N ILE A 17 42.89 -7.41 -34.94
CA ILE A 17 42.03 -7.27 -33.76
C ILE A 17 41.64 -5.81 -33.58
N PHE A 18 40.35 -5.53 -33.46
CA PHE A 18 39.85 -4.25 -32.96
C PHE A 18 38.85 -4.47 -31.80
N LEU A 19 39.39 -4.57 -30.58
CA LEU A 19 38.63 -4.20 -29.39
C LEU A 19 38.40 -2.68 -29.45
N GLY A 20 37.14 -2.23 -29.47
CA GLY A 20 36.78 -0.87 -29.89
C GLY A 20 35.61 -0.20 -29.16
N LEU A 21 35.26 -0.66 -27.95
CA LEU A 21 34.45 0.08 -26.96
C LEU A 21 33.10 0.70 -27.42
N THR A 22 32.28 -0.04 -28.18
CA THR A 22 30.91 0.41 -28.55
C THR A 22 29.87 0.16 -27.42
N CYS A 23 30.10 0.73 -26.23
CA CYS A 23 29.20 0.60 -25.06
C CYS A 23 28.95 1.93 -24.32
N LEU A 24 28.66 3.01 -25.06
CA LEU A 24 28.30 4.32 -24.49
C LEU A 24 27.00 4.91 -25.08
N PHE A 25 25.95 4.08 -25.20
CA PHE A 25 24.56 4.57 -25.22
C PHE A 25 23.54 3.53 -24.70
N GLY A 26 23.98 2.65 -23.80
CA GLY A 26 23.07 1.86 -22.97
C GLY A 26 22.45 2.75 -21.90
N PHE A 27 21.46 3.57 -22.27
CA PHE A 27 20.70 4.37 -21.32
C PHE A 27 19.93 3.40 -20.43
N LEU A 28 20.41 3.21 -19.20
CA LEU A 28 19.91 2.20 -18.26
C LEU A 28 18.49 2.58 -17.82
N TRP A 29 17.50 2.12 -18.58
CA TRP A 29 16.10 2.11 -18.19
C TRP A 29 15.92 1.02 -17.12
N SER A 30 16.46 1.28 -15.93
CA SER A 30 16.27 0.45 -14.75
C SER A 30 14.79 0.52 -14.38
N PRO A 31 14.00 -0.57 -14.50
CA PRO A 31 12.73 -0.62 -13.82
C PRO A 31 13.05 -0.61 -12.32
N SER A 32 12.79 0.51 -11.66
CA SER A 32 12.83 0.59 -10.20
C SER A 32 11.71 -0.28 -9.65
N PHE A 33 11.99 -1.58 -9.49
CA PHE A 33 11.16 -2.50 -8.74
C PHE A 33 11.07 -1.97 -7.32
N GLY A 34 9.98 -1.26 -7.02
CA GLY A 34 9.70 -0.75 -5.69
C GLY A 34 9.72 -1.92 -4.70
N HIS A 35 10.62 -1.86 -3.73
CA HIS A 35 10.71 -2.90 -2.72
C HIS A 35 9.56 -2.70 -1.73
N MET A 36 8.41 -3.31 -2.03
CA MET A 36 7.19 -3.25 -1.23
C MET A 36 7.45 -3.88 0.15
N THR A 37 7.83 -3.07 1.13
CA THR A 37 7.98 -3.50 2.51
C THR A 37 6.60 -3.56 3.16
N ASN A 38 6.16 -4.76 3.53
CA ASN A 38 5.00 -4.91 4.40
C ASN A 38 5.46 -4.87 5.87
N MET A 39 4.80 -4.05 6.69
CA MET A 39 5.22 -3.70 8.04
C MET A 39 4.05 -3.86 9.01
N GLU A 40 4.27 -4.56 10.12
CA GLU A 40 3.25 -4.79 11.16
C GLU A 40 3.38 -3.81 12.35
N SER A 41 4.43 -2.99 12.37
CA SER A 41 4.69 -1.94 13.37
C SER A 41 5.24 -0.68 12.68
N LEU A 42 5.03 0.50 13.28
CA LEU A 42 5.56 1.80 12.84
C LEU A 42 6.04 2.61 14.06
N ASP A 43 7.25 3.17 14.00
CA ASP A 43 7.87 3.86 15.15
C ASP A 43 7.17 5.18 15.54
N SER A 44 6.56 5.85 14.56
CA SER A 44 5.89 7.15 14.74
C SER A 44 4.38 7.01 14.90
N SER A 45 3.78 7.97 15.62
CA SER A 45 2.32 8.14 15.66
C SER A 45 1.83 8.97 14.46
N PHE A 46 0.59 8.76 14.03
CA PHE A 46 0.06 9.36 12.80
C PHE A 46 -1.46 9.51 12.82
N THR A 47 -2.01 10.34 11.93
CA THR A 47 -3.44 10.33 11.61
C THR A 47 -3.70 9.54 10.32
N ILE A 48 -4.94 9.09 10.14
CA ILE A 48 -5.40 8.42 8.91
C ILE A 48 -6.48 9.29 8.28
N GLU A 49 -6.29 9.65 7.01
CA GLU A 49 -7.34 10.22 6.18
C GLU A 49 -7.83 9.22 5.14
N VAL A 50 -9.14 9.25 4.89
CA VAL A 50 -9.83 8.53 3.81
C VAL A 50 -10.59 9.58 3.01
N ASP A 51 -10.36 9.62 1.70
CA ASP A 51 -10.95 10.60 0.77
C ASP A 51 -10.79 12.07 1.24
N GLY A 52 -9.65 12.37 1.86
CA GLY A 52 -9.29 13.70 2.37
C GLY A 52 -9.98 14.12 3.68
N LYS A 53 -10.65 13.20 4.37
CA LYS A 53 -11.25 13.42 5.70
C LYS A 53 -10.57 12.49 6.72
N PRO A 54 -10.20 12.96 7.93
CA PRO A 54 -9.60 12.11 8.94
C PRO A 54 -10.63 11.12 9.51
N ILE A 55 -10.18 9.92 9.90
CA ILE A 55 -10.98 8.98 10.68
C ILE A 55 -11.18 9.57 12.09
N ALA A 56 -12.44 9.68 12.49
CA ALA A 56 -12.82 10.26 13.77
C ALA A 56 -12.62 9.27 14.93
N ARG A 57 -12.20 9.80 16.08
CA ARG A 57 -12.22 9.06 17.37
C ARG A 57 -13.63 8.54 17.66
N PRO A 58 -13.81 7.35 18.26
CA PRO A 58 -15.13 6.91 18.74
C PRO A 58 -15.66 7.87 19.81
N ALA A 59 -16.98 8.00 19.91
CA ALA A 59 -17.63 8.81 20.92
C ALA A 59 -17.31 8.30 22.35
N ASN A 60 -17.34 9.20 23.34
CA ASN A 60 -16.99 8.86 24.73
C ASN A 60 -17.96 7.86 25.38
N ASP A 61 -19.17 7.75 24.84
CA ASP A 61 -20.27 6.85 25.21
C ASP A 61 -20.49 5.71 24.20
N ALA A 62 -19.54 5.50 23.26
CA ALA A 62 -19.65 4.44 22.26
C ALA A 62 -19.67 3.03 22.89
N GLU A 63 -20.51 2.16 22.30
CA GLU A 63 -20.47 0.71 22.54
C GLU A 63 -19.07 0.13 22.29
N ASP A 64 -18.71 -0.94 23.00
CA ASP A 64 -17.37 -1.55 23.00
C ASP A 64 -16.92 -2.07 21.62
N ARG A 65 -17.83 -2.10 20.64
CA ARG A 65 -17.51 -2.22 19.21
C ARG A 65 -18.48 -1.41 18.33
N THR A 66 -18.02 -0.30 17.77
CA THR A 66 -18.82 0.63 16.95
C THR A 66 -18.23 0.83 15.53
N PRO A 67 -19.02 1.07 14.47
CA PRO A 67 -18.50 1.42 13.14
C PRO A 67 -17.64 2.69 13.14
N ALA A 68 -16.53 2.65 12.42
CA ALA A 68 -15.67 3.82 12.23
C ALA A 68 -16.26 4.77 11.18
N LYS A 69 -16.04 6.07 11.38
CA LYS A 69 -16.50 7.15 10.49
C LYS A 69 -15.38 8.16 10.25
N THR A 70 -15.47 8.89 9.15
CA THR A 70 -14.72 10.12 8.94
C THR A 70 -15.37 11.29 9.70
N GLY A 71 -14.60 12.33 10.04
CA GLY A 71 -15.12 13.47 10.79
C GLY A 71 -14.12 14.62 10.93
N THR A 72 -14.27 15.46 11.96
CA THR A 72 -13.42 16.64 12.22
C THR A 72 -12.31 16.39 13.24
N GLU A 73 -12.55 15.50 14.21
CA GLU A 73 -11.60 15.20 15.30
C GLU A 73 -10.79 13.94 14.97
N ALA A 74 -9.64 14.13 14.34
CA ALA A 74 -8.76 13.06 13.90
C ALA A 74 -8.30 12.17 15.07
N ALA A 75 -8.49 10.86 14.95
CA ALA A 75 -7.85 9.89 15.83
C ALA A 75 -6.33 9.83 15.58
N ILE A 76 -5.56 9.71 16.66
CA ILE A 76 -4.10 9.56 16.61
C ILE A 76 -3.78 8.09 16.82
N PHE A 77 -3.15 7.51 15.81
CA PHE A 77 -2.88 6.08 15.71
C PHE A 77 -1.41 5.75 15.98
N LYS A 78 -1.20 4.51 16.43
CA LYS A 78 0.07 3.77 16.34
C LYS A 78 -0.21 2.42 15.68
N LEU A 79 0.69 1.96 14.81
CA LEU A 79 0.70 0.58 14.35
C LEU A 79 1.73 -0.19 15.16
N GLN A 80 1.31 -1.26 15.83
CA GLN A 80 2.18 -2.13 16.62
C GLN A 80 1.70 -3.58 16.53
N ASP A 81 2.59 -4.50 16.18
CA ASP A 81 2.39 -5.96 16.23
C ASP A 81 1.09 -6.41 15.53
N GLY A 82 0.82 -5.81 14.36
CA GLY A 82 -0.36 -6.03 13.52
C GLY A 82 -1.63 -5.29 13.97
N ARG A 83 -1.53 -4.45 15.01
CA ARG A 83 -2.66 -3.76 15.68
C ARG A 83 -2.59 -2.27 15.43
N LEU A 84 -3.70 -1.67 15.05
CA LEU A 84 -3.82 -0.24 14.83
C LEU A 84 -4.54 0.40 16.03
N LEU A 85 -3.78 1.02 16.93
CA LEU A 85 -4.21 1.45 18.27
C LEU A 85 -4.40 2.96 18.36
N SER A 86 -5.39 3.43 19.12
CA SER A 86 -5.69 4.84 19.40
C SER A 86 -6.27 4.99 20.82
N GLY A 87 -5.36 5.07 21.82
CA GLY A 87 -5.74 5.05 23.23
C GLY A 87 -6.31 3.68 23.63
N ASP A 88 -7.43 3.67 24.36
CA ASP A 88 -8.11 2.46 24.84
C ASP A 88 -8.90 1.70 23.74
N TRP A 89 -8.63 2.01 22.47
CA TRP A 89 -9.32 1.48 21.30
C TRP A 89 -8.35 1.00 20.23
N ALA A 90 -8.79 0.01 19.44
CA ALA A 90 -8.15 -0.44 18.21
C ALA A 90 -9.11 -0.30 17.02
N LEU A 91 -8.57 -0.04 15.83
CA LEU A 91 -9.32 0.08 14.59
C LEU A 91 -9.02 -1.12 13.69
N SER A 92 -10.03 -1.95 13.39
CA SER A 92 -9.83 -3.17 12.61
C SER A 92 -11.12 -3.65 11.91
N ARG A 93 -11.04 -4.79 11.21
CA ARG A 93 -12.19 -5.58 10.76
C ARG A 93 -12.45 -6.73 11.72
N ASN A 94 -13.71 -7.11 11.88
CA ASN A 94 -14.11 -8.26 12.68
C ASN A 94 -13.57 -9.57 12.06
N VAL A 95 -13.15 -10.54 12.87
CA VAL A 95 -12.70 -11.86 12.35
C VAL A 95 -13.85 -12.57 11.63
N THR A 96 -15.04 -12.56 12.22
CA THR A 96 -16.27 -13.15 11.67
C THR A 96 -16.96 -12.16 10.74
N GLU A 97 -16.95 -12.43 9.43
CA GLU A 97 -17.59 -11.62 8.40
C GLU A 97 -18.49 -12.50 7.51
N ASN A 98 -19.44 -11.88 6.80
CA ASN A 98 -20.12 -12.58 5.70
C ASN A 98 -19.15 -12.86 4.54
N ARG A 99 -19.42 -13.92 3.76
CA ARG A 99 -18.57 -14.35 2.64
C ARG A 99 -18.78 -13.56 1.34
N ALA A 100 -19.52 -12.45 1.36
CA ALA A 100 -19.71 -11.61 0.18
C ALA A 100 -18.47 -10.76 -0.09
N PHE A 101 -18.12 -10.54 -1.36
CA PHE A 101 -16.95 -9.75 -1.74
C PHE A 101 -17.20 -8.22 -1.80
N LEU A 102 -18.32 -7.77 -1.21
CA LEU A 102 -18.60 -6.36 -0.96
C LEU A 102 -17.60 -5.77 0.07
N PRO A 103 -17.41 -4.44 0.12
CA PRO A 103 -16.68 -3.78 1.20
C PRO A 103 -17.13 -4.23 2.59
N LYS A 104 -16.21 -4.16 3.57
CA LYS A 104 -16.43 -4.61 4.95
C LYS A 104 -16.35 -3.44 5.93
N PRO A 105 -17.25 -3.35 6.92
CA PRO A 105 -17.19 -2.26 7.89
C PRO A 105 -15.89 -2.35 8.69
N VAL A 106 -15.17 -1.24 8.77
CA VAL A 106 -14.09 -1.07 9.74
C VAL A 106 -14.73 -0.60 11.04
N LEU A 107 -14.34 -1.25 12.13
CA LEU A 107 -14.93 -1.06 13.45
C LEU A 107 -13.84 -0.59 14.41
N TRP A 108 -14.23 0.34 15.27
CA TRP A 108 -13.56 0.55 16.55
C TRP A 108 -13.87 -0.64 17.46
N PHE A 109 -12.85 -1.17 18.12
CA PHE A 109 -12.94 -2.18 19.18
C PHE A 109 -12.30 -1.61 20.43
N LYS A 110 -12.97 -1.70 21.56
CA LYS A 110 -12.41 -1.33 22.86
C LYS A 110 -11.39 -2.38 23.30
N LEU A 111 -10.31 -1.93 23.93
CA LEU A 111 -9.25 -2.82 24.42
C LEU A 111 -9.70 -3.49 25.72
N GLU A 112 -9.96 -4.78 25.63
CA GLU A 112 -10.50 -5.65 26.67
C GLU A 112 -9.78 -7.01 26.59
N GLU A 113 -10.01 -7.89 27.57
CA GLU A 113 -9.66 -9.30 27.45
C GLU A 113 -10.30 -9.90 26.18
N ASP A 114 -9.57 -10.79 25.49
CA ASP A 114 -9.94 -11.37 24.18
C ASP A 114 -10.19 -10.40 23.00
N THR A 115 -9.99 -9.07 23.09
CA THR A 115 -10.18 -8.15 21.94
C THR A 115 -9.37 -8.55 20.71
N GLU A 116 -8.16 -9.08 20.89
CA GLU A 116 -7.30 -9.57 19.80
C GLU A 116 -7.96 -10.67 18.97
N THR A 117 -8.68 -11.60 19.62
CA THR A 117 -9.37 -12.72 18.96
C THR A 117 -10.51 -12.27 18.05
N ARG A 118 -11.02 -11.04 18.26
CA ARG A 118 -12.13 -10.44 17.53
C ARG A 118 -11.67 -9.65 16.30
N MET A 119 -10.38 -9.32 16.19
CA MET A 119 -9.82 -8.42 15.17
C MET A 119 -8.99 -9.14 14.10
N LYS A 120 -8.98 -8.61 12.88
CA LYS A 120 -8.00 -8.99 11.84
C LYS A 120 -6.73 -8.14 11.96
N PRO A 121 -5.56 -8.62 11.50
CA PRO A 121 -4.36 -7.79 11.45
C PRO A 121 -4.48 -6.64 10.43
N VAL A 122 -3.85 -5.52 10.77
CA VAL A 122 -3.60 -4.37 9.90
C VAL A 122 -2.11 -4.33 9.63
N SER A 123 -1.69 -4.13 8.38
CA SER A 123 -0.29 -3.85 8.04
C SER A 123 -0.16 -2.58 7.21
N ALA A 124 1.02 -1.97 7.28
CA ALA A 124 1.42 -0.86 6.42
C ALA A 124 2.27 -1.37 5.26
N GLU A 125 2.26 -0.63 4.15
CA GLU A 125 2.95 -0.97 2.91
C GLU A 125 3.58 0.30 2.33
N GLN A 126 4.90 0.30 2.13
CA GLN A 126 5.60 1.44 1.53
C GLN A 126 5.56 1.35 0.00
N GLU A 127 5.05 2.39 -0.64
CA GLU A 127 4.94 2.53 -2.10
C GLU A 127 5.52 3.89 -2.52
N GLY A 128 6.79 3.89 -2.92
CA GLY A 128 7.55 5.12 -3.15
C GLY A 128 7.68 5.93 -1.86
N ASP A 129 7.31 7.21 -1.91
CA ASP A 129 7.26 8.10 -0.75
C ASP A 129 5.94 7.98 0.06
N SER A 130 5.00 7.12 -0.37
CA SER A 130 3.69 6.96 0.26
C SER A 130 3.59 5.70 1.13
N LEU A 131 2.88 5.81 2.26
CA LEU A 131 2.62 4.71 3.18
C LEU A 131 1.12 4.38 3.15
N LYS A 132 0.76 3.16 2.71
CA LYS A 132 -0.63 2.70 2.60
C LYS A 132 -0.94 1.69 3.69
N LEU A 133 -2.09 1.83 4.37
CA LEU A 133 -2.57 0.82 5.33
C LEU A 133 -3.49 -0.20 4.65
N LYS A 134 -3.40 -1.45 5.09
CA LYS A 134 -4.13 -2.60 4.56
C LYS A 134 -4.84 -3.34 5.69
N PHE A 135 -6.17 -3.29 5.70
CA PHE A 135 -7.03 -3.93 6.70
C PHE A 135 -7.35 -5.35 6.24
N ALA A 136 -6.51 -6.31 6.65
CA ALA A 136 -6.45 -7.65 6.06
C ALA A 136 -6.41 -7.61 4.52
N LYS A 137 -5.36 -6.99 3.98
CA LYS A 137 -5.04 -6.79 2.55
C LYS A 137 -5.94 -5.82 1.77
N ALA A 138 -7.06 -5.37 2.33
CA ALA A 138 -7.96 -4.40 1.71
C ALA A 138 -7.57 -2.93 2.07
N PRO A 139 -7.56 -1.98 1.12
CA PRO A 139 -7.46 -0.54 1.39
C PRO A 139 -8.78 0.02 1.96
N LEU A 140 -8.80 1.31 2.32
CA LEU A 140 -9.99 1.99 2.87
C LEU A 140 -10.70 2.91 1.88
N ILE A 141 -12.03 2.89 1.90
CA ILE A 141 -12.94 3.86 1.26
C ILE A 141 -13.86 4.48 2.32
N ALA A 142 -14.42 5.66 2.03
CA ALA A 142 -15.61 6.17 2.70
C ALA A 142 -16.86 6.00 1.81
N ASP A 143 -18.03 5.84 2.42
CA ASP A 143 -19.32 6.04 1.73
C ASP A 143 -19.82 7.50 1.86
N GLU A 144 -20.99 7.81 1.28
CA GLU A 144 -21.55 9.17 1.26
C GLU A 144 -21.89 9.67 2.69
N GLU A 145 -22.30 8.77 3.58
CA GLU A 145 -22.51 8.98 5.01
C GLU A 145 -21.21 9.00 5.85
N GLY A 146 -20.06 8.82 5.19
CA GLY A 146 -18.73 8.89 5.77
C GLY A 146 -18.31 7.69 6.63
N ASN A 147 -19.02 6.55 6.57
CA ASN A 147 -18.59 5.31 7.23
C ASN A 147 -17.31 4.78 6.57
N VAL A 148 -16.37 4.29 7.37
CA VAL A 148 -15.09 3.75 6.88
C VAL A 148 -15.26 2.26 6.59
N LEU A 149 -15.05 1.89 5.32
CA LEU A 149 -15.16 0.52 4.84
C LEU A 149 -13.81 0.07 4.25
N ALA A 150 -13.48 -1.20 4.43
CA ALA A 150 -12.35 -1.83 3.76
C ALA A 150 -12.83 -2.41 2.41
N ASP A 151 -12.30 -1.90 1.29
CA ASP A 151 -12.69 -2.38 -0.04
C ASP A 151 -12.05 -3.74 -0.34
N LEU A 152 -12.87 -4.78 -0.46
CA LEU A 152 -12.39 -6.10 -0.87
C LEU A 152 -12.18 -6.19 -2.38
N GLN A 153 -12.83 -5.34 -3.17
CA GLN A 153 -12.82 -5.41 -4.63
C GLN A 153 -11.49 -4.92 -5.20
N GLY A 154 -10.76 -4.07 -4.47
CA GLY A 154 -9.41 -3.63 -4.82
C GLY A 154 -9.41 -2.56 -5.90
N ASN A 155 -10.41 -1.68 -5.92
CA ASN A 155 -10.39 -0.51 -6.80
C ASN A 155 -9.36 0.49 -6.26
N ASP A 156 -8.22 0.63 -6.95
CA ASP A 156 -7.01 1.38 -6.55
C ASP A 156 -7.19 2.90 -6.30
N GLN A 157 -8.41 3.41 -6.28
CA GLN A 157 -8.74 4.81 -5.95
C GLN A 157 -8.69 5.11 -4.45
N SER A 158 -8.70 4.06 -3.62
CA SER A 158 -8.82 4.10 -2.16
C SER A 158 -7.54 4.62 -1.48
N LYS A 159 -7.41 5.95 -1.45
CA LYS A 159 -6.21 6.64 -0.96
C LYS A 159 -6.27 6.88 0.55
N VAL A 160 -5.73 5.94 1.32
CA VAL A 160 -5.27 6.22 2.69
C VAL A 160 -4.08 7.18 2.63
N LEU A 161 -4.20 8.33 3.29
CA LEU A 161 -3.06 9.19 3.63
C LEU A 161 -2.72 9.00 5.10
N VAL A 162 -1.45 8.71 5.36
CA VAL A 162 -0.85 8.69 6.70
C VAL A 162 -0.09 9.99 6.89
N GLN A 163 -0.55 10.86 7.79
CA GLN A 163 0.19 12.07 8.15
C GLN A 163 0.95 11.83 9.46
N GLN A 164 2.27 11.97 9.42
CA GLN A 164 3.10 12.02 10.63
C GLN A 164 2.96 13.41 11.27
N GLN A 165 2.97 13.45 12.61
CA GLN A 165 2.80 14.68 13.42
C GLN A 165 4.14 15.39 13.67
#